data_AF-A0A9W4SAP8-F1
#
_entry.id   AF-A0A9W4SAP8-F1
#
_cell.length_a   1.000
_cell.length_b   1.000
_cell.length_c   1.000
_cell.angle_alpha   90.00
_cell.angle_beta   90.00
_cell.angle_gamma   90.00
#
_symmetry.space_group_name_H-M   'P 1'
#
loop_
_entity.id
_entity.type
_entity.pdbx_description
1 polymer ?
#
loop_
_entity_poly.entity_id
_entity_poly.type
_entity_poly.pdbx_seq_one_letter_code
_entity_poly.pdbx_strand_id
1 'polypeptide(L)'
;MWFQKTINLKSKSRGCHLITNEIEKQIPDIQNLKIGMANIFIKHTSASLCLNENVDPDVRTDMEMALNKIVPENFPYIHTAEGSDDMPAHIKSALFGASLNIPISNSKLNLGTWQGIWLCEHRNYASGRTVVVTLNGEKKVLQDFRKIKVHLILIDTYWKNDDVVSRNCTISKSILVKIYRDQVLFYTVPRKCAEAMQNLMKHK
;
A
#
# COMPACT_ATOMS: atom_id res chain seq x y z
N MET A 1 11.18 -2.07 -1.59
CA MET A 1 10.35 -3.00 -2.41
C MET A 1 9.74 -2.21 -3.54
N TRP A 2 9.64 -2.80 -4.73
CA TRP A 2 9.03 -2.20 -5.91
C TRP A 2 7.85 -3.07 -6.34
N PHE A 3 6.73 -2.43 -6.63
CA PHE A 3 5.59 -3.02 -7.33
C PHE A 3 5.22 -2.10 -8.48
N GLN A 4 4.87 -2.69 -9.62
CA GLN A 4 4.32 -1.94 -10.73
C GLN A 4 3.13 -2.71 -11.29
N LYS A 5 2.05 -1.98 -11.56
CA LYS A 5 0.82 -2.54 -12.10
C LYS A 5 0.19 -1.58 -13.08
N THR A 6 -0.24 -2.12 -14.22
CA THR A 6 -1.10 -1.39 -15.15
C THR A 6 -2.55 -1.63 -14.74
N ILE A 7 -3.29 -0.55 -14.55
CA ILE A 7 -4.71 -0.53 -14.21
C ILE A 7 -5.48 0.18 -15.31
N ASN A 8 -6.77 -0.15 -15.46
CA ASN A 8 -7.65 0.51 -16.41
C ASN A 8 -8.75 1.23 -15.64
N LEU A 9 -8.92 2.50 -15.96
CA LEU A 9 -10.01 3.33 -15.51
C LEU A 9 -11.18 3.18 -16.47
N LYS A 10 -12.39 3.17 -15.95
CA LYS A 10 -13.61 3.17 -16.76
C LYS A 10 -13.66 4.44 -17.64
N SER A 11 -14.27 4.33 -18.80
CA SER A 11 -14.54 5.49 -19.65
C SER A 11 -15.33 6.54 -18.86
N LYS A 12 -14.98 7.80 -19.10
CA LYS A 12 -15.66 8.97 -18.55
C LYS A 12 -16.04 9.88 -19.70
N SER A 13 -17.14 10.61 -19.54
CA SER A 13 -17.37 11.78 -20.38
C SER A 13 -16.33 12.86 -20.07
N ARG A 14 -16.23 13.86 -20.93
CA ARG A 14 -15.48 15.07 -20.62
C ARG A 14 -15.80 15.62 -19.22
N GLY A 15 -14.77 16.11 -18.54
CA GLY A 15 -14.83 16.77 -17.24
C GLY A 15 -13.79 16.26 -16.25
N CYS A 16 -13.87 16.77 -15.03
CA CYS A 16 -13.04 16.34 -13.91
C CYS A 16 -13.74 15.25 -13.09
N HIS A 17 -13.06 14.13 -12.84
CA HIS A 17 -13.63 12.95 -12.19
C HIS A 17 -12.80 12.51 -11.01
N LEU A 18 -13.41 12.37 -9.83
CA LEU A 18 -12.74 11.79 -8.67
C LEU A 18 -12.54 10.27 -8.87
N ILE A 19 -11.29 9.82 -8.91
CA ILE A 19 -10.92 8.43 -9.18
C ILE A 19 -10.10 7.78 -8.04
N THR A 20 -9.92 8.44 -6.90
CA THR A 20 -9.14 7.91 -5.75
C THR A 20 -9.54 6.48 -5.40
N ASN A 21 -10.83 6.25 -5.16
CA ASN A 21 -11.36 4.92 -4.80
C ASN A 21 -11.16 3.88 -5.90
N GLU A 22 -11.20 4.28 -7.17
CA GLU A 22 -11.01 3.39 -8.31
C GLU A 22 -9.56 2.94 -8.45
N ILE A 23 -8.61 3.84 -8.16
CA ILE A 23 -7.18 3.52 -8.09
C ILE A 23 -6.92 2.59 -6.90
N GLU A 24 -7.32 2.99 -5.68
CA GLU A 24 -7.01 2.25 -4.45
C GLU A 24 -7.48 0.79 -4.49
N LYS A 25 -8.67 0.55 -5.05
CA LYS A 25 -9.21 -0.82 -5.24
C LYS A 25 -8.34 -1.69 -6.16
N GLN A 26 -7.60 -1.08 -7.08
CA GLN A 26 -6.77 -1.79 -8.05
C GLN A 26 -5.31 -1.95 -7.59
N ILE A 27 -4.91 -1.36 -6.46
CA ILE A 27 -3.53 -1.43 -5.92
C ILE A 27 -3.46 -2.00 -4.49
N PRO A 28 -4.04 -3.20 -4.22
CA PRO A 28 -4.04 -3.79 -2.88
C PRO A 28 -2.62 -4.00 -2.31
N ASP A 29 -1.61 -4.10 -3.17
CA ASP A 29 -0.19 -4.24 -2.80
C ASP A 29 0.35 -3.10 -1.94
N ILE A 30 -0.31 -1.94 -1.91
CA ILE A 30 0.00 -0.83 -0.99
C ILE A 30 -0.07 -1.28 0.48
N GLN A 31 -0.88 -2.29 0.79
CA GLN A 31 -1.00 -2.88 2.13
C GLN A 31 0.31 -3.51 2.64
N ASN A 32 1.21 -3.87 1.72
CA ASN A 32 2.50 -4.45 2.04
C ASN A 32 3.58 -3.40 2.35
N LEU A 33 3.28 -2.10 2.19
CA LEU A 33 4.22 -1.00 2.41
C LEU A 33 3.89 -0.27 3.70
N LYS A 34 4.91 0.08 4.49
CA LYS A 34 4.76 0.91 5.69
C LYS A 34 4.86 2.40 5.34
N ILE A 35 5.88 2.74 4.56
CA ILE A 35 6.20 4.08 4.10
C ILE A 35 6.80 3.97 2.69
N GLY A 36 6.55 4.95 1.84
CA GLY A 36 7.02 4.90 0.45
C GLY A 36 6.49 6.03 -0.42
N MET A 37 6.47 5.78 -1.72
CA MET A 37 5.92 6.64 -2.74
C MET A 37 5.09 5.83 -3.73
N ALA A 38 3.99 6.41 -4.20
CA ALA A 38 3.17 5.92 -5.28
C ALA A 38 3.27 6.88 -6.47
N ASN A 39 3.90 6.43 -7.54
CA ASN A 39 3.82 7.12 -8.83
C ASN A 39 2.61 6.60 -9.60
N ILE A 40 1.80 7.51 -10.12
CA ILE A 40 0.58 7.21 -10.88
C ILE A 40 0.71 7.94 -12.21
N PHE A 41 0.90 7.19 -13.29
CA PHE A 41 1.19 7.71 -14.62
C PHE A 41 0.10 7.31 -15.61
N ILE A 42 -0.57 8.28 -16.24
CA ILE A 42 -1.56 8.01 -17.29
C ILE A 42 -0.86 7.89 -18.65
N LYS A 43 -1.15 6.82 -19.40
CA LYS A 43 -0.59 6.57 -20.75
C LYS A 43 -1.41 7.25 -21.85
N HIS A 44 -1.79 8.51 -21.67
CA HIS A 44 -2.69 9.23 -22.58
C HIS A 44 -2.25 10.69 -22.68
N THR A 45 -2.38 11.27 -23.88
CA THR A 45 -1.99 12.65 -24.16
C THR A 45 -3.18 13.62 -24.22
N SER A 46 -4.41 13.08 -24.26
CA SER A 46 -5.67 13.84 -24.27
C SER A 46 -6.45 13.74 -22.94
N ALA A 47 -5.83 13.21 -21.90
CA ALA A 47 -6.35 13.18 -20.53
C ALA A 47 -5.18 13.34 -19.55
N SER A 48 -5.48 13.82 -18.35
CA SER A 48 -4.44 14.17 -17.35
C SER A 48 -4.86 13.80 -15.94
N LEU A 49 -3.90 13.83 -15.03
CA LEU A 49 -4.10 13.57 -13.61
C LEU A 49 -3.81 14.82 -12.79
N CYS A 50 -4.62 15.05 -11.76
CA CYS A 50 -4.43 16.17 -10.83
C CYS A 50 -4.79 15.75 -9.40
N LEU A 51 -4.25 16.46 -8.41
CA LEU A 51 -4.72 16.40 -7.03
C LEU A 51 -5.54 17.66 -6.75
N ASN A 52 -6.80 17.49 -6.36
CA ASN A 52 -7.68 18.62 -6.05
C ASN A 52 -8.79 18.18 -5.07
N GLU A 53 -9.76 19.04 -4.80
CA GLU A 53 -10.79 18.82 -3.78
C GLU A 53 -11.59 17.51 -4.00
N ASN A 54 -11.90 16.77 -2.92
CA ASN A 54 -12.60 15.50 -2.99
C ASN A 54 -14.03 15.50 -2.40
N VAL A 55 -14.52 16.65 -1.92
CA VAL A 55 -15.82 16.76 -1.25
C VAL A 55 -16.86 17.45 -2.11
N ASP A 56 -16.64 18.71 -2.48
CA ASP A 56 -17.64 19.46 -3.23
C ASP A 56 -17.62 19.09 -4.74
N PRO A 57 -18.72 18.56 -5.30
CA PRO A 57 -18.81 18.29 -6.73
C PRO A 57 -18.74 19.55 -7.60
N ASP A 58 -19.12 20.72 -7.11
CA ASP A 58 -19.19 21.96 -7.90
C ASP A 58 -17.79 22.41 -8.33
N VAL A 59 -16.76 22.16 -7.51
CA VAL A 59 -15.35 22.43 -7.86
C VAL A 59 -14.94 21.71 -9.15
N ARG A 60 -15.47 20.51 -9.42
CA ARG A 60 -15.18 19.77 -10.66
C ARG A 60 -15.87 20.41 -11.88
N THR A 61 -17.08 20.93 -11.69
CA THR A 61 -17.82 21.66 -12.72
C THR A 61 -17.12 22.98 -13.04
N ASP A 62 -16.75 23.75 -12.02
CA ASP A 62 -16.06 25.03 -12.15
C ASP A 62 -14.70 24.88 -12.84
N MET A 63 -13.95 23.83 -12.47
CA MET A 63 -12.68 23.50 -13.11
C MET A 63 -12.85 23.20 -14.60
N GLU A 64 -13.87 22.43 -14.98
CA GLU A 64 -14.15 22.16 -16.41
C GLU A 64 -14.56 23.43 -17.17
N MET A 65 -15.40 24.27 -16.58
CA MET A 65 -15.77 25.57 -17.17
C MET A 65 -14.54 26.45 -17.37
N ALA A 66 -13.67 26.56 -16.36
CA ALA A 66 -12.43 27.33 -16.42
C ALA A 66 -11.47 26.79 -17.51
N LEU A 67 -11.30 25.47 -17.59
CA LEU A 67 -10.46 24.85 -18.63
C LEU A 67 -10.98 25.13 -20.03
N ASN A 68 -12.31 25.08 -20.25
CA ASN A 68 -12.93 25.43 -21.53
C ASN A 68 -12.79 26.93 -21.87
N LYS A 69 -12.68 27.79 -20.87
CA LYS A 69 -12.41 29.22 -21.09
C LYS A 69 -10.95 29.50 -21.45
N ILE A 70 -10.01 28.81 -20.78
CA ILE A 70 -8.56 28.96 -20.99
C ILE A 70 -8.11 28.33 -22.31
N VAL A 71 -8.66 27.15 -22.63
CA VAL A 71 -8.34 26.38 -23.83
C VAL A 71 -9.63 26.10 -24.61
N PRO A 72 -10.16 27.10 -25.33
CA PRO A 72 -11.44 26.99 -26.00
C PRO A 72 -11.35 26.18 -27.29
N GLU A 73 -12.35 25.34 -27.56
CA GLU A 73 -12.37 24.50 -28.77
C GLU A 73 -12.44 25.29 -30.08
N ASN A 74 -13.03 26.49 -30.05
CA ASN A 74 -13.21 27.32 -31.23
C ASN A 74 -11.98 28.18 -31.54
N PHE A 75 -10.87 28.02 -30.81
CA PHE A 75 -9.61 28.62 -31.19
C PHE A 75 -9.15 28.02 -32.55
N PRO A 76 -8.56 28.81 -33.45
CA PRO A 76 -8.15 28.34 -34.78
C PRO A 76 -6.89 27.46 -34.72
N TYR A 77 -7.02 26.29 -34.10
CA TYR A 77 -5.96 25.29 -34.05
C TYR A 77 -5.68 24.70 -35.43
N ILE A 78 -4.42 24.40 -35.70
CA ILE A 78 -4.00 23.73 -36.95
C ILE A 78 -4.29 22.23 -36.88
N HIS A 79 -4.19 21.63 -35.70
CA HIS A 79 -4.44 20.21 -35.48
C HIS A 79 -5.94 19.96 -35.27
N THR A 80 -6.65 19.51 -36.31
CA THR A 80 -8.12 19.35 -36.28
C THR A 80 -8.61 17.99 -36.78
N ALA A 81 -7.70 17.06 -37.07
CA ALA A 81 -8.01 15.82 -37.77
C ALA A 81 -8.94 14.88 -36.96
N GLU A 82 -8.87 14.91 -35.63
CA GLU A 82 -9.64 14.00 -34.77
C GLU A 82 -10.83 14.67 -34.06
N GLY A 83 -11.25 15.86 -34.52
CA GLY A 83 -12.39 16.61 -33.99
C GLY A 83 -12.02 17.88 -33.24
N SER A 84 -13.02 18.70 -32.91
CA SER A 84 -12.83 20.00 -32.26
C SER A 84 -12.29 19.91 -30.82
N ASP A 85 -12.49 18.76 -30.17
CA ASP A 85 -12.04 18.51 -28.80
C ASP A 85 -10.60 18.01 -28.69
N ASP A 86 -9.94 17.70 -29.79
CA ASP A 86 -8.67 16.97 -29.77
C ASP A 86 -7.47 17.84 -29.39
N MET A 87 -7.15 18.85 -30.19
CA MET A 87 -6.07 19.79 -29.85
C MET A 87 -6.25 20.48 -28.49
N PRO A 88 -7.44 20.98 -28.11
CA PRO A 88 -7.61 21.54 -26.77
C PRO A 88 -7.38 20.47 -25.68
N ALA A 89 -7.73 19.20 -25.91
CA ALA A 89 -7.43 18.12 -24.96
C ALA A 89 -5.93 17.91 -24.75
N HIS A 90 -5.12 17.99 -25.80
CA HIS A 90 -3.66 17.93 -25.69
C HIS A 90 -3.09 19.08 -24.86
N ILE A 91 -3.58 20.31 -25.08
CA ILE A 91 -3.12 21.49 -24.33
C ILE A 91 -3.51 21.38 -22.86
N LYS A 92 -4.79 21.08 -22.57
CA LYS A 92 -5.26 20.90 -21.19
C LYS A 92 -4.51 19.77 -20.47
N SER A 93 -4.19 18.70 -21.19
CA SER A 93 -3.37 17.61 -20.65
C SER A 93 -1.96 18.06 -20.30
N ALA A 94 -1.32 18.84 -21.17
CA ALA A 94 0.02 19.37 -20.93
C ALA A 94 0.07 20.37 -19.75
N LEU A 95 -1.02 21.11 -19.49
CA LEU A 95 -1.11 22.05 -18.37
C LEU A 95 -1.12 21.36 -17.00
N PHE A 96 -1.79 20.21 -16.86
CA PHE A 96 -1.78 19.45 -15.60
C PHE A 96 -0.65 18.42 -15.54
N GLY A 97 -0.40 17.72 -16.64
CA GLY A 97 0.57 16.65 -16.74
C GLY A 97 -0.02 15.24 -16.59
N ALA A 98 0.84 14.26 -16.87
CA ALA A 98 0.46 12.85 -16.94
C ALA A 98 0.80 12.04 -15.67
N SER A 99 1.43 12.65 -14.67
CA SER A 99 1.97 11.90 -13.52
C SER A 99 1.69 12.57 -12.19
N LEU A 100 1.29 11.77 -11.21
CA LEU A 100 1.26 12.13 -9.80
C LEU A 100 2.31 11.34 -9.04
N ASN A 101 2.88 11.95 -8.01
CA ASN A 101 3.80 11.30 -7.08
C ASN A 101 3.32 11.53 -5.66
N ILE A 102 2.76 10.50 -5.02
CA ILE A 102 1.99 10.61 -3.78
C ILE A 102 2.70 9.81 -2.69
N PRO A 103 3.02 10.40 -1.52
CA PRO A 103 3.63 9.66 -0.43
C PRO A 103 2.73 8.53 0.06
N ILE A 104 3.33 7.44 0.52
CA ILE A 104 2.64 6.33 1.18
C ILE A 104 2.99 6.40 2.67
N SER A 105 1.97 6.31 3.54
CA SER A 105 2.15 6.26 4.99
C SER A 105 1.12 5.33 5.60
N ASN A 106 1.54 4.49 6.54
CA ASN A 106 0.68 3.49 7.19
C ASN A 106 -0.13 2.66 6.18
N SER A 107 0.54 2.26 5.09
CA SER A 107 -0.04 1.41 4.04
C SER A 107 -1.19 2.05 3.25
N LYS A 108 -1.26 3.37 3.22
CA LYS A 108 -2.26 4.15 2.46
C LYS A 108 -1.59 5.28 1.69
N LEU A 109 -2.26 5.76 0.65
CA LEU A 109 -1.90 7.02 0.01
C LEU A 109 -2.05 8.14 1.06
N ASN A 110 -1.00 8.92 1.25
CA ASN A 110 -0.96 10.01 2.21
C ASN A 110 -1.40 11.31 1.52
N LEU A 111 -2.71 11.41 1.34
CA LEU A 111 -3.40 12.58 0.80
C LEU A 111 -3.85 13.50 1.95
N GLY A 112 -3.89 14.81 1.70
CA GLY A 112 -4.56 15.74 2.61
C GLY A 112 -6.06 15.45 2.73
N THR A 113 -6.70 15.91 3.81
CA THR A 113 -8.13 15.66 4.09
C THR A 113 -9.03 15.95 2.89
N TRP A 114 -8.77 17.06 2.21
CA TRP A 114 -9.55 17.53 1.06
C TRP A 114 -8.97 17.06 -0.27
N GLN A 115 -7.85 16.35 -0.31
CA GLN A 115 -7.21 15.97 -1.56
C GLN A 115 -7.76 14.64 -2.10
N GLY A 116 -8.05 14.62 -3.38
CA GLY A 116 -8.39 13.43 -4.15
C GLY A 116 -7.63 13.39 -5.47
N ILE A 117 -7.49 12.18 -6.01
CA ILE A 117 -6.91 11.96 -7.32
C ILE A 117 -8.01 12.14 -8.36
N TRP A 118 -7.80 13.07 -9.28
CA TRP A 118 -8.72 13.36 -10.36
C TRP A 118 -8.19 12.80 -11.69
N LEU A 119 -9.10 12.26 -12.49
CA LEU A 119 -8.95 12.13 -13.94
C LEU A 119 -9.61 13.36 -14.58
N CYS A 120 -8.82 14.19 -15.24
CA CYS A 120 -9.36 15.24 -16.10
C CYS A 120 -9.45 14.67 -17.53
N GLU A 121 -10.67 14.29 -17.91
CA GLU A 121 -10.99 13.78 -19.24
C GLU A 121 -11.35 14.95 -20.15
N HIS A 122 -10.56 15.17 -21.20
CA HIS A 122 -10.71 16.34 -22.05
C HIS A 122 -11.43 16.04 -23.37
N ARG A 123 -11.60 14.77 -23.73
CA ARG A 123 -12.37 14.35 -24.91
C ARG A 123 -13.84 14.11 -24.54
N ASN A 124 -14.74 14.44 -25.45
CA ASN A 124 -16.18 14.22 -25.27
C ASN A 124 -16.54 12.73 -25.20
N TYR A 125 -15.87 11.92 -26.03
CA TYR A 125 -16.11 10.48 -26.17
C TYR A 125 -14.81 9.69 -26.04
N ALA A 126 -14.31 9.55 -24.82
CA ALA A 126 -13.11 8.76 -24.55
C ALA A 126 -13.45 7.29 -24.25
N SER A 127 -12.54 6.40 -24.67
CA SER A 127 -12.48 5.04 -24.14
C SER A 127 -11.90 5.05 -22.72
N GLY A 128 -11.80 3.87 -22.08
CA GLY A 128 -11.15 3.75 -20.78
C GLY A 128 -9.69 4.22 -20.81
N ARG A 129 -9.21 4.76 -19.70
CA ARG A 129 -7.83 5.26 -19.59
C ARG A 129 -6.93 4.23 -18.92
N THR A 130 -5.72 4.12 -19.42
CA THR A 130 -4.71 3.18 -18.92
C THR A 130 -3.74 3.94 -18.04
N VAL A 131 -3.54 3.45 -16.82
CA VAL A 131 -2.67 4.06 -15.83
C VAL A 131 -1.66 3.02 -15.35
N VAL A 132 -0.40 3.41 -15.26
CA VAL A 132 0.65 2.63 -14.61
C VAL A 132 0.83 3.17 -13.20
N VAL A 133 0.67 2.30 -12.21
CA VAL A 133 0.96 2.63 -10.82
C VAL A 133 2.23 1.91 -10.40
N THR A 134 3.24 2.67 -9.97
CA THR A 134 4.46 2.15 -9.37
C THR A 134 4.48 2.50 -7.89
N LEU A 135 4.53 1.48 -7.03
CA LEU A 135 4.69 1.63 -5.59
C LEU A 135 6.12 1.29 -5.21
N ASN A 136 6.79 2.16 -4.46
CA ASN A 136 8.11 1.86 -3.91
C ASN A 136 8.20 2.26 -2.44
N GLY A 137 8.89 1.46 -1.63
CA GLY A 137 9.05 1.80 -0.22
C GLY A 137 9.54 0.68 0.69
N GLU A 138 9.50 0.96 1.98
CA GLU A 138 9.80 0.02 3.06
C GLU A 138 8.62 -0.94 3.27
N LYS A 139 8.88 -2.25 3.37
CA LYS A 139 7.81 -3.23 3.63
C LYS A 139 7.27 -3.05 5.04
N LYS A 140 5.96 -3.27 5.20
CA LYS A 140 5.36 -3.51 6.51
C LYS A 140 5.94 -4.81 7.07
N VAL A 141 6.65 -4.72 8.20
CA VAL A 141 7.09 -5.92 8.92
C VAL A 141 5.87 -6.48 9.63
N LEU A 142 5.32 -7.57 9.11
CA LEU A 142 4.32 -8.36 9.83
C LEU A 142 5.02 -8.96 11.05
N GLN A 143 4.56 -8.58 12.25
CA GLN A 143 4.95 -9.29 13.47
C GLN A 143 4.09 -10.56 13.51
N ASP A 144 4.65 -11.66 13.00
CA ASP A 144 3.98 -12.96 13.03
C ASP A 144 4.15 -13.53 14.44
N PHE A 145 3.09 -13.45 15.25
CA PHE A 145 3.04 -14.11 16.55
C PHE A 145 2.52 -15.53 16.34
N ARG A 146 3.39 -16.53 16.48
CA ARG A 146 2.99 -17.93 16.45
C ARG A 146 3.01 -18.49 17.87
N LYS A 147 1.94 -19.20 18.24
CA LYS A 147 2.00 -20.13 19.38
C LYS A 147 2.83 -21.32 18.94
N ILE A 148 4.05 -21.42 19.45
CA ILE A 148 4.89 -22.61 19.24
C ILE A 148 4.77 -23.45 20.50
N LYS A 149 4.48 -24.75 20.31
CA LYS A 149 4.53 -25.73 21.40
C LYS A 149 5.99 -26.14 21.55
N VAL A 150 6.61 -25.72 22.65
CA VAL A 150 8.00 -26.09 22.94
C VAL A 150 7.96 -27.30 23.88
N HIS A 151 8.65 -28.37 23.50
CA HIS A 151 8.89 -29.52 24.34
C HIS A 151 10.27 -29.36 24.96
N LEU A 152 10.34 -29.10 26.27
CA LEU A 152 11.59 -29.20 27.01
C LEU A 152 11.70 -30.62 27.56
N ILE A 153 12.79 -31.30 27.18
CA ILE A 153 13.20 -32.56 27.81
C ILE A 153 14.23 -32.18 28.86
N LEU A 154 13.88 -32.33 30.13
CA LEU A 154 14.84 -32.24 31.23
C LEU A 154 15.35 -33.66 31.46
N ILE A 155 16.67 -33.82 31.30
CA ILE A 155 17.36 -35.08 31.63
C ILE A 155 17.94 -34.88 33.02
N ASP A 156 17.35 -35.55 34.01
CA ASP A 156 17.94 -35.64 35.34
C ASP A 156 18.80 -36.90 35.39
N THR A 157 20.10 -36.71 35.62
CA THR A 157 21.05 -37.80 35.86
C THR A 157 21.41 -37.84 37.32
N TYR A 158 21.21 -38.99 37.95
CA TYR A 158 21.63 -39.24 39.32
C TYR A 158 22.27 -40.62 39.44
N TRP A 159 23.16 -40.75 40.41
CA TRP A 159 23.88 -41.99 40.69
C TRP A 159 23.08 -42.87 41.64
N LYS A 160 22.94 -44.15 41.32
CA LYS A 160 22.34 -45.14 42.21
C LYS A 160 23.15 -46.43 42.14
N ASN A 161 23.80 -46.80 43.25
CA ASN A 161 24.65 -48.00 43.37
C ASN A 161 25.70 -48.11 42.26
N ASP A 162 26.53 -47.07 42.10
CA ASP A 162 27.61 -46.99 41.09
C ASP A 162 27.18 -47.08 39.61
N ASP A 163 25.87 -47.05 39.33
CA ASP A 163 25.30 -46.93 37.99
C ASP A 163 24.68 -45.54 37.76
N VAL A 164 24.88 -45.00 36.55
CA VAL A 164 24.22 -43.76 36.10
C VAL A 164 22.81 -44.09 35.62
N VAL A 165 21.80 -43.58 36.33
CA VAL A 165 20.39 -43.73 35.93
C VAL A 165 19.88 -42.39 35.42
N SER A 166 19.32 -42.38 34.21
CA SER A 166 18.66 -41.19 33.64
C SER A 166 17.14 -41.29 33.79
N ARG A 167 16.50 -40.18 34.20
CA ARG A 167 15.05 -40.01 34.11
C ARG A 167 14.75 -38.85 33.18
N ASN A 168 13.94 -39.12 32.16
CA ASN A 168 13.44 -38.09 31.25
C ASN A 168 12.13 -37.53 31.79
N CYS A 169 12.10 -36.23 32.10
CA CYS A 169 10.86 -35.51 32.35
C CYS A 169 10.58 -34.60 31.15
N THR A 170 9.45 -34.83 30.47
CA THR A 170 9.03 -33.99 29.34
C THR A 170 8.03 -32.95 29.84
N ILE A 171 8.39 -31.67 29.80
CA ILE A 171 7.47 -30.56 30.08
C ILE A 171 7.05 -29.95 28.74
N SER A 172 5.75 -29.98 28.45
CA SER A 172 5.18 -29.31 27.27
C SER A 172 4.48 -28.02 27.69
N LYS A 173 4.95 -26.87 27.20
CA LYS A 173 4.27 -25.57 27.37
C LYS A 173 4.16 -24.85 26.03
N SER A 174 3.02 -24.20 25.82
CA SER A 174 2.83 -23.29 24.70
C SER A 174 3.44 -21.94 25.06
N ILE A 175 4.38 -21.45 24.25
CA ILE A 175 4.99 -20.14 24.41
C ILE A 175 4.58 -19.29 23.21
N LEU A 176 4.23 -18.02 23.46
CA LEU A 176 3.99 -17.06 22.40
C LEU A 176 5.35 -16.56 21.90
N VAL A 177 5.66 -16.80 20.63
CA VAL A 177 6.96 -16.44 20.05
C VAL A 177 6.72 -15.39 18.97
N LYS A 178 7.56 -14.34 18.98
CA LYS A 178 7.59 -13.32 17.94
C LYS A 178 8.64 -13.71 16.91
N ILE A 179 8.20 -14.00 15.68
CA ILE A 179 9.11 -14.41 14.60
C ILE A 179 9.46 -13.18 13.78
N TYR A 180 10.75 -12.94 13.58
CA TYR A 180 11.26 -11.82 12.78
C TYR A 180 12.15 -12.37 11.67
N ARG A 181 11.69 -12.33 10.40
CA ARG A 181 12.51 -12.71 9.22
C ARG A 181 13.30 -14.01 9.42
N ASP A 182 12.60 -15.08 9.80
CA ASP A 182 13.16 -16.41 10.07
C ASP A 182 14.06 -16.53 11.32
N GLN A 183 14.13 -15.49 12.15
CA GLN A 183 14.74 -15.54 13.47
C GLN A 183 13.67 -15.62 14.56
N VAL A 184 13.81 -16.60 15.45
CA VAL A 184 12.99 -16.75 16.65
C VAL A 184 13.60 -15.91 17.77
N LEU A 185 12.98 -14.77 18.11
CA LEU A 185 13.32 -14.02 19.33
C LEU A 185 12.52 -14.58 20.50
N PHE A 186 13.20 -15.29 21.40
CA PHE A 186 12.62 -15.77 22.65
C PHE A 186 12.43 -14.58 23.61
N TYR A 187 11.18 -14.18 23.84
CA TYR A 187 10.85 -13.26 24.94
C TYR A 187 10.41 -14.05 26.17
N THR A 188 11.23 -13.94 27.22
CA THR A 188 10.95 -14.18 28.64
C THR A 188 9.90 -15.25 28.98
N VAL A 189 10.39 -16.39 29.47
CA VAL A 189 9.58 -17.30 30.30
C VAL A 189 9.06 -16.51 31.50
N PRO A 190 7.77 -16.58 31.88
CA PRO A 190 7.25 -15.90 33.06
C PRO A 190 8.14 -16.18 34.26
N ARG A 191 8.47 -15.15 35.06
CA ARG A 191 9.42 -15.21 36.20
C ARG A 191 9.19 -16.44 37.10
N LYS A 192 7.93 -16.84 37.30
CA LYS A 192 7.53 -18.06 38.04
C LYS A 192 8.12 -19.37 37.50
N CYS A 193 8.31 -19.51 36.19
CA CYS A 193 8.93 -20.69 35.59
C CYS A 193 10.46 -20.67 35.72
N ALA A 194 11.09 -19.50 35.65
CA ALA A 194 12.51 -19.34 35.90
C ALA A 194 12.85 -19.58 37.38
N GLU A 195 12.00 -19.12 38.29
CA GLU A 195 12.08 -19.38 39.74
C GLU A 195 11.86 -20.88 40.05
N ALA A 196 10.94 -21.56 39.36
CA ALA A 196 10.77 -23.02 39.51
C ALA A 196 12.01 -23.81 39.04
N MET A 197 12.66 -23.40 37.93
CA MET A 197 13.91 -24.02 37.47
C MET A 197 15.10 -23.72 38.41
N GLN A 198 15.18 -22.52 38.98
CA GLN A 198 16.21 -22.20 39.97
C GLN A 198 15.99 -22.93 41.30
N ASN A 199 14.75 -23.14 41.74
CA ASN A 199 14.45 -23.86 42.98
C ASN A 199 14.72 -25.38 42.85
N LEU A 200 14.48 -25.97 41.68
CA LEU A 200 14.88 -27.35 41.38
C LEU A 200 16.40 -27.56 41.42
N MET A 201 17.19 -26.54 41.05
CA MET A 201 18.65 -26.58 41.11
C MET A 201 19.25 -26.27 42.51
N LYS A 202 18.45 -25.72 43.43
CA LYS A 202 18.89 -25.35 44.79
C LYS A 202 18.65 -26.43 45.85
N HIS A 203 17.89 -27.49 45.53
CA HIS A 203 17.77 -28.68 46.39
C HIS A 203 18.67 -29.80 45.87
N LYS A 204 19.99 -29.59 46.02
CA LYS A 204 21.01 -30.63 46.08
C LYS A 204 21.62 -30.58 47.48
#